data_AF-A0ABD6WUV0-F1
#
_entry.id   AF-A0ABD6WUV0-F1
#
_cell.length_a   1.000
_cell.length_b   1.000
_cell.length_c   1.000
_cell.angle_alpha   90.00
_cell.angle_beta   90.00
_cell.angle_gamma   90.00
#
_symmetry.space_group_name_H-M   'P 1'
#
loop_
_entity.id
_entity.type
_entity.pdbx_description
1 polymer ?
#
loop_
_entity_poly.entity_id
_entity_poly.type
_entity_poly.pdbx_seq_one_letter_code
_entity_poly.pdbx_strand_id
1 'polypeptide(L)'
;MAEENKEIIAYKGFKQDWTCRGYQYEVGKTYEHKGNVKACESGFHACEYPLDVLSYYSPAVSKFAVVKMSGETSKDSDDTKIASAKITIETEINLPEMIKKAVEWIKGKVDWDAAKVSNTGYQSAATNTGDQSAATNTGDQSAATNTGYRSVATNTGYRSVATNTGDQSAATNTGYWSAATNTGDQSAATNTGYRSVATNTGYWSAATNTGDQSVAEVSGKQSIAVALGWQSKAKASINGAIVCVYRNHDGELIHIKASKVGENNIKADTWYTLDEIGEFVEVKDD
;
A
#
# COMPACT_ATOMS: atom_id res chain seq x y z
N MET A 1 18.06 -19.59 44.14
CA MET A 1 18.21 -18.19 43.69
C MET A 1 16.79 -17.65 43.58
N ALA A 2 16.42 -16.67 44.40
CA ALA A 2 15.08 -16.10 44.37
C ALA A 2 14.89 -15.40 43.02
N GLU A 3 13.88 -15.78 42.24
CA GLU A 3 13.54 -15.10 41.00
C GLU A 3 13.32 -13.63 41.30
N GLU A 4 14.15 -12.77 40.70
CA GLU A 4 13.95 -11.33 40.71
C GLU A 4 12.57 -11.02 40.13
N ASN A 5 11.73 -10.43 40.97
CA ASN A 5 10.35 -10.09 40.71
C ASN A 5 10.26 -9.11 39.52
N LYS A 6 10.06 -9.62 38.30
CA LYS A 6 9.99 -8.79 37.09
C LYS A 6 8.77 -7.87 37.20
N GLU A 7 9.00 -6.57 37.36
CA GLU A 7 7.93 -5.58 37.32
C GLU A 7 7.32 -5.51 35.91
N ILE A 8 6.00 -5.56 35.85
CA ILE A 8 5.21 -5.45 34.61
C ILE A 8 4.51 -4.09 34.64
N ILE A 9 4.73 -3.28 33.60
CA ILE A 9 3.97 -2.05 33.40
C ILE A 9 2.62 -2.41 32.77
N ALA A 10 1.55 -1.97 33.43
CA ALA A 10 0.18 -2.20 32.98
C ALA A 10 -0.69 -0.95 33.22
N TYR A 11 -1.95 -1.05 32.83
CA TYR A 11 -2.92 0.04 32.83
C TYR A 11 -4.18 -0.41 33.55
N LYS A 12 -4.68 0.45 34.45
CA LYS A 12 -5.83 0.13 35.27
C LYS A 12 -6.84 1.27 35.28
N GLY A 13 -8.12 0.88 35.16
CA GLY A 13 -9.26 1.77 35.37
C GLY A 13 -9.77 1.71 36.80
N PHE A 14 -10.32 2.83 37.26
CA PHE A 14 -10.92 3.02 38.57
C PHE A 14 -12.21 3.82 38.44
N LYS A 15 -13.08 3.75 39.45
CA LYS A 15 -14.15 4.74 39.61
C LYS A 15 -13.56 6.13 39.89
N GLN A 16 -14.38 7.18 39.74
CA GLN A 16 -13.96 8.57 39.99
C GLN A 16 -13.40 8.82 41.39
N ASP A 17 -13.85 8.04 42.37
CA ASP A 17 -13.39 8.06 43.77
C ASP A 17 -12.15 7.19 44.02
N TRP A 18 -11.48 6.71 42.96
CA TRP A 18 -10.33 5.79 43.03
C TRP A 18 -10.62 4.41 43.62
N THR A 19 -11.88 3.99 43.64
CA THR A 19 -12.24 2.63 44.10
C THR A 19 -12.26 1.60 42.97
N CYS A 20 -11.95 0.34 43.30
CA CYS A 20 -12.14 -0.83 42.44
C CYS A 20 -12.48 -2.05 43.33
N ARG A 21 -13.58 -2.77 43.02
CA ARG A 21 -14.06 -3.97 43.76
C ARG A 21 -14.07 -3.79 45.30
N GLY A 22 -14.46 -2.61 45.79
CA GLY A 22 -14.54 -2.32 47.23
C GLY A 22 -13.22 -1.96 47.90
N TYR A 23 -12.13 -1.83 47.13
CA TYR A 23 -10.83 -1.39 47.61
C TYR A 23 -10.56 0.06 47.20
N GLN A 24 -10.04 0.88 48.13
CA GLN A 24 -9.65 2.27 47.88
C GLN A 24 -8.18 2.35 47.49
N TYR A 25 -7.89 3.03 46.38
CA TYR A 25 -6.53 3.25 45.90
C TYR A 25 -6.14 4.72 46.00
N GLU A 26 -4.83 4.94 46.03
CA GLU A 26 -4.19 6.25 45.99
C GLU A 26 -2.99 6.19 45.04
N VAL A 27 -2.79 7.25 44.26
CA VAL A 27 -1.61 7.41 43.41
C VAL A 27 -0.36 7.52 44.28
N GLY A 28 0.72 6.86 43.86
CA GLY A 28 1.99 6.74 44.57
C GLY A 28 2.03 5.65 45.64
N LYS A 29 0.93 4.90 45.86
CA LYS A 29 0.87 3.83 46.86
C LYS A 29 1.00 2.44 46.23
N THR A 30 1.46 1.51 47.07
CA THR A 30 1.62 0.10 46.74
C THR A 30 0.76 -0.75 47.65
N TYR A 31 0.14 -1.78 47.06
CA TYR A 31 -0.79 -2.66 47.73
C TYR A 31 -0.42 -4.11 47.47
N GLU A 32 -0.67 -4.97 48.46
CA GLU A 32 -0.35 -6.39 48.43
C GLU A 32 -1.61 -7.23 48.73
N HIS A 33 -1.83 -8.25 47.92
CA HIS A 33 -2.89 -9.24 48.06
C HIS A 33 -2.32 -10.48 48.74
N LYS A 34 -3.01 -10.94 49.80
CA LYS A 34 -2.69 -12.20 50.47
C LYS A 34 -3.64 -13.28 49.96
N GLY A 35 -3.11 -14.29 49.29
CA GLY A 35 -3.87 -15.40 48.71
C GLY A 35 -3.44 -15.72 47.29
N ASN A 36 -4.07 -16.74 46.70
CA ASN A 36 -3.77 -17.16 45.33
C ASN A 36 -4.11 -16.05 44.34
N VAL A 37 -3.27 -15.85 43.33
CA VAL A 37 -3.51 -14.88 42.25
C VAL A 37 -4.06 -15.61 41.04
N LYS A 38 -5.23 -15.21 40.56
CA LYS A 38 -5.86 -15.82 39.39
C LYS A 38 -6.57 -14.79 38.54
N ALA A 39 -6.25 -14.75 37.26
CA ALA A 39 -6.89 -13.86 36.30
C ALA A 39 -8.41 -13.99 36.39
N CYS A 40 -9.08 -12.83 36.36
CA CYS A 40 -10.53 -12.64 36.52
C CYS A 40 -11.11 -12.93 37.93
N GLU A 41 -10.43 -13.70 38.78
CA GLU A 41 -10.94 -14.16 40.07
C GLU A 41 -10.33 -13.40 41.27
N SER A 42 -9.00 -13.39 41.41
CA SER A 42 -8.32 -12.93 42.62
C SER A 42 -7.00 -12.19 42.33
N GLY A 43 -6.59 -11.32 43.26
CA GLY A 43 -5.48 -10.39 43.05
C GLY A 43 -5.87 -9.07 42.41
N PHE A 44 -4.87 -8.24 42.12
CA PHE A 44 -5.06 -6.92 41.50
C PHE A 44 -5.05 -7.03 39.99
N HIS A 45 -6.09 -6.51 39.35
CA HIS A 45 -6.29 -6.64 37.90
C HIS A 45 -5.92 -5.36 37.15
N ALA A 46 -5.23 -5.49 36.03
CA ALA A 46 -4.92 -4.45 35.05
C ALA A 46 -4.80 -5.06 33.64
N CYS A 47 -4.49 -4.26 32.63
CA CYS A 47 -4.23 -4.70 31.25
C CYS A 47 -2.83 -4.23 30.81
N GLU A 48 -2.05 -5.08 30.13
CA GLU A 48 -0.75 -4.65 29.59
C GLU A 48 -0.91 -3.70 28.38
N TYR A 49 -1.94 -3.89 27.56
CA TYR A 49 -2.30 -2.97 26.49
C TYR A 49 -3.28 -1.90 27.03
N PRO A 50 -2.97 -0.59 26.88
CA PRO A 50 -3.76 0.46 27.53
C PRO A 50 -5.24 0.50 27.14
N LEU A 51 -5.58 0.22 25.87
CA LEU A 51 -6.97 0.35 25.41
C LEU A 51 -7.87 -0.82 25.82
N ASP A 52 -7.31 -1.97 26.22
CA ASP A 52 -8.12 -3.09 26.75
C ASP A 52 -8.85 -2.70 28.04
N VAL A 53 -8.33 -1.72 28.78
CA VAL A 53 -8.97 -1.19 29.99
C VAL A 53 -10.36 -0.61 29.68
N LEU A 54 -10.58 -0.11 28.47
CA LEU A 54 -11.85 0.48 28.04
C LEU A 54 -12.99 -0.54 27.92
N SER A 55 -12.66 -1.82 27.73
CA SER A 55 -13.64 -2.91 27.77
C SER A 55 -14.21 -3.14 29.17
N TYR A 56 -13.50 -2.68 30.20
CA TYR A 56 -13.87 -2.84 31.62
C TYR A 56 -14.33 -1.55 32.28
N TYR A 57 -13.86 -0.41 31.78
CA TYR A 57 -14.09 0.91 32.37
C TYR A 57 -14.46 1.92 31.29
N SER A 58 -15.68 2.47 31.38
CA SER A 58 -16.11 3.51 30.45
C SER A 58 -15.26 4.78 30.63
N PRO A 59 -14.67 5.34 29.54
CA PRO A 59 -13.80 6.50 29.63
C PRO A 59 -14.53 7.78 30.04
N ALA A 60 -15.86 7.83 29.92
CA ALA A 60 -16.66 9.00 30.31
C ALA A 60 -16.78 9.16 31.84
N VAL A 61 -16.62 8.07 32.60
CA VAL A 61 -16.93 8.03 34.03
C VAL A 61 -15.85 7.33 34.87
N SER A 62 -14.69 7.07 34.30
CA SER A 62 -13.60 6.34 34.97
C SER A 62 -12.31 7.15 35.00
N LYS A 63 -11.45 6.85 35.97
CA LYS A 63 -10.05 7.31 36.01
C LYS A 63 -9.12 6.20 35.57
N PHE A 64 -7.97 6.57 35.02
CA PHE A 64 -6.98 5.61 34.51
C PHE A 64 -5.62 5.90 35.11
N ALA A 65 -4.83 4.86 35.34
CA ALA A 65 -3.46 5.00 35.82
C ALA A 65 -2.51 4.03 35.13
N VAL A 66 -1.25 4.45 35.02
CA VAL A 66 -0.15 3.50 34.85
C VAL A 66 0.09 2.81 36.19
N VAL A 67 0.24 1.49 36.15
CA VAL A 67 0.49 0.68 37.33
C VAL A 67 1.70 -0.23 37.11
N LYS A 68 2.44 -0.48 38.19
CA LYS A 68 3.49 -1.51 38.23
C LYS A 68 2.97 -2.72 38.97
N MET A 69 3.04 -3.87 38.32
CA MET A 69 2.56 -5.14 38.86
C MET A 69 3.74 -6.07 39.11
N SER A 70 3.73 -6.76 40.24
CA SER A 70 4.78 -7.70 40.64
C SER A 70 4.24 -8.77 41.60
N GLY A 71 5.11 -9.69 42.01
CA GLY A 71 4.74 -10.88 42.77
C GLY A 71 4.19 -11.99 41.88
N GLU A 72 3.44 -12.91 42.46
CA GLU A 72 2.72 -13.94 41.69
C GLU A 72 1.78 -13.26 40.68
N THR A 73 1.80 -13.73 39.42
CA THR A 73 0.98 -13.19 38.35
C THR A 73 0.21 -14.28 37.63
N SER A 74 -0.96 -13.93 37.11
CA SER A 74 -1.81 -14.81 36.31
C SER A 74 -2.36 -14.01 35.14
N LYS A 75 -2.28 -14.58 33.92
CA LYS A 75 -2.77 -13.96 32.69
C LYS A 75 -3.94 -14.76 32.12
N ASP A 76 -4.85 -14.05 31.47
CA ASP A 76 -5.92 -14.65 30.69
C ASP A 76 -5.47 -14.87 29.21
N SER A 77 -6.23 -15.65 28.44
CA SER A 77 -5.96 -15.91 27.02
C SER A 77 -6.62 -14.92 26.06
N ASP A 78 -7.69 -14.26 26.50
CA ASP A 78 -8.61 -13.55 25.59
C ASP A 78 -8.21 -12.08 25.33
N ASP A 79 -7.51 -11.45 26.28
CA ASP A 79 -7.00 -10.08 26.17
C ASP A 79 -5.68 -9.91 26.92
N THR A 80 -5.18 -8.68 27.06
CA THR A 80 -3.93 -8.42 27.79
C THR A 80 -4.10 -8.31 29.30
N LYS A 81 -5.21 -8.81 29.85
CA LYS A 81 -5.50 -8.73 31.27
C LYS A 81 -4.57 -9.61 32.09
N ILE A 82 -4.15 -9.03 33.19
CA ILE A 82 -3.24 -9.64 34.14
C ILE A 82 -3.76 -9.40 35.55
N ALA A 83 -3.61 -10.41 36.40
CA ALA A 83 -3.76 -10.32 37.84
C ALA A 83 -2.37 -10.43 38.50
N SER A 84 -2.13 -9.66 39.57
CA SER A 84 -0.90 -9.74 40.36
C SER A 84 -1.15 -9.73 41.87
N ALA A 85 -0.17 -10.26 42.61
CA ALA A 85 -0.14 -10.19 44.07
C ALA A 85 0.15 -8.75 44.56
N LYS A 86 0.92 -7.97 43.80
CA LYS A 86 1.32 -6.61 44.18
C LYS A 86 1.04 -5.62 43.06
N ILE A 87 0.51 -4.46 43.42
CA ILE A 87 0.27 -3.35 42.49
C ILE A 87 0.70 -2.03 43.10
N THR A 88 1.43 -1.23 42.33
CA THR A 88 1.73 0.17 42.64
C THR A 88 0.99 1.06 41.66
N ILE A 89 0.23 2.03 42.16
CA ILE A 89 -0.45 3.02 41.33
C ILE A 89 0.55 4.14 41.07
N GLU A 90 1.14 4.22 39.87
CA GLU A 90 2.24 5.17 39.64
C GLU A 90 1.75 6.59 39.40
N THR A 91 0.91 6.77 38.39
CA THR A 91 0.39 8.08 37.99
C THR A 91 -0.97 7.95 37.36
N GLU A 92 -1.85 8.91 37.62
CA GLU A 92 -3.06 9.11 36.82
C GLU A 92 -2.65 9.48 35.39
N ILE A 93 -3.39 8.97 34.41
CA ILE A 93 -3.23 9.32 32.99
C ILE A 93 -4.58 9.73 32.40
N ASN A 94 -4.54 10.67 31.46
CA ASN A 94 -5.71 11.06 30.69
C ASN A 94 -5.85 10.22 29.40
N LEU A 95 -6.98 10.38 28.71
CA LEU A 95 -7.26 9.64 27.47
C LEU A 95 -6.21 9.89 26.35
N PRO A 96 -5.77 11.14 26.08
CA PRO A 96 -4.66 11.38 25.16
C PRO A 96 -3.37 10.64 25.50
N GLU A 97 -2.96 10.63 26.77
CA GLU A 97 -1.77 9.89 27.23
C GLU A 97 -1.94 8.38 27.09
N MET A 98 -3.14 7.86 27.36
CA MET A 98 -3.48 6.45 27.18
C MET A 98 -3.39 6.04 25.70
N ILE A 99 -3.91 6.87 24.78
CA ILE A 99 -3.82 6.65 23.32
C ILE A 99 -2.35 6.69 22.88
N LYS A 100 -1.56 7.66 23.36
CA LYS A 100 -0.13 7.75 23.06
C LYS A 100 0.60 6.46 23.47
N LYS A 101 0.36 5.97 24.69
CA LYS A 101 0.96 4.74 25.20
C LYS A 101 0.50 3.49 24.43
N ALA A 102 -0.74 3.48 23.92
CA ALA A 102 -1.24 2.38 23.10
C ALA A 102 -0.49 2.29 21.76
N VAL A 103 -0.25 3.44 21.13
CA VAL A 103 0.59 3.53 19.92
C VAL A 103 2.02 3.08 20.21
N GLU A 104 2.62 3.51 21.31
CA GLU A 104 3.97 3.09 21.72
C GLU A 104 4.05 1.57 21.96
N TRP A 105 3.02 0.98 22.60
CA TRP A 105 2.94 -0.46 22.83
C TRP A 105 2.88 -1.24 21.52
N ILE A 106 2.03 -0.84 20.57
CA ILE A 106 1.93 -1.48 19.25
C ILE A 106 3.26 -1.37 18.52
N LYS A 107 3.88 -0.17 18.51
CA LYS A 107 5.20 0.04 17.89
C LYS A 107 6.27 -0.88 18.47
N GLY A 108 6.23 -1.15 19.77
CA GLY A 108 7.17 -2.06 20.42
C GLY A 108 6.92 -3.55 20.13
N LYS A 109 5.75 -3.93 19.61
CA LYS A 109 5.43 -5.29 19.16
C LYS A 109 5.77 -5.55 17.69
N VAL A 110 5.98 -4.49 16.91
CA VAL A 110 6.36 -4.61 15.51
C VAL A 110 7.86 -4.88 15.42
N ASP A 111 8.21 -5.95 14.71
CA ASP A 111 9.59 -6.19 14.27
C ASP A 111 9.87 -5.29 13.05
N TRP A 112 10.40 -4.10 13.32
CA TRP A 112 10.74 -3.12 12.29
C TRP A 112 11.91 -3.58 11.41
N ASP A 113 12.77 -4.48 11.92
CA ASP A 113 13.92 -5.00 11.20
C ASP A 113 13.51 -6.14 10.23
N ALA A 114 12.44 -6.87 10.56
CA ALA A 114 11.82 -7.88 9.68
C ALA A 114 10.78 -7.31 8.69
N ALA A 115 10.53 -5.99 8.69
CA ALA A 115 9.69 -5.34 7.70
C ALA A 115 10.31 -5.51 6.31
N LYS A 116 9.88 -6.52 5.55
CA LYS A 116 10.31 -6.72 4.16
C LYS A 116 9.99 -5.46 3.35
N VAL A 117 11.04 -4.81 2.86
CA VAL A 117 10.99 -3.60 2.01
C VAL A 117 10.49 -3.92 0.58
N SER A 118 10.27 -5.21 0.26
CA SER A 118 9.83 -5.65 -1.06
C SER A 118 8.44 -6.30 -1.01
N ASN A 119 7.47 -5.61 -1.61
CA ASN A 119 6.16 -6.19 -1.89
C ASN A 119 6.34 -7.09 -3.11
N THR A 120 6.39 -8.40 -2.90
CA THR A 120 6.60 -9.41 -3.94
C THR A 120 5.62 -10.57 -3.74
N GLY A 121 5.29 -11.29 -4.81
CA GLY A 121 4.46 -12.50 -4.75
C GLY A 121 3.10 -12.36 -5.44
N TYR A 122 2.31 -13.43 -5.41
CA TYR A 122 0.98 -13.46 -6.00
C TYR A 122 0.07 -12.45 -5.30
N GLN A 123 -0.62 -11.60 -6.06
CA GLN A 123 -1.54 -10.58 -5.53
C GLN A 123 -0.90 -9.58 -4.56
N SER A 124 0.39 -9.26 -4.73
CA SER A 124 1.07 -8.19 -3.99
C SER A 124 0.73 -6.80 -4.54
N ALA A 125 0.86 -5.76 -3.71
CA ALA A 125 0.72 -4.37 -4.12
C ALA A 125 1.83 -3.49 -3.53
N ALA A 126 2.48 -2.65 -4.34
CA ALA A 126 3.39 -1.60 -3.89
C ALA A 126 2.75 -0.24 -4.16
N THR A 127 2.61 0.61 -3.14
CA THR A 127 1.99 1.95 -3.26
C THR A 127 2.86 2.98 -2.58
N ASN A 128 3.32 3.97 -3.33
CA ASN A 128 4.10 5.09 -2.81
C ASN A 128 3.43 6.43 -3.17
N THR A 129 3.68 7.43 -2.33
CA THR A 129 3.22 8.81 -2.51
C THR A 129 4.35 9.77 -2.18
N GLY A 130 4.53 10.81 -2.99
CA GLY A 130 5.55 11.84 -2.81
C GLY A 130 6.43 11.98 -4.04
N ASP A 131 7.05 13.15 -4.19
CA ASP A 131 7.92 13.46 -5.31
C ASP A 131 9.20 12.63 -5.27
N GLN A 132 9.74 12.30 -6.45
CA GLN A 132 10.99 11.53 -6.59
C GLN A 132 10.94 10.15 -5.93
N SER A 133 9.75 9.55 -5.85
CA SER A 133 9.53 8.22 -5.26
C SER A 133 9.50 7.13 -6.34
N ALA A 134 9.69 5.88 -5.92
CA ALA A 134 9.64 4.72 -6.80
C ALA A 134 8.84 3.58 -6.17
N ALA A 135 7.75 3.13 -6.80
CA ALA A 135 7.00 1.94 -6.42
C ALA A 135 7.38 0.78 -7.35
N THR A 136 7.94 -0.29 -6.79
CA THR A 136 8.35 -1.47 -7.57
C THR A 136 7.69 -2.71 -7.00
N ASN A 137 7.09 -3.52 -7.87
CA ASN A 137 6.49 -4.79 -7.50
C ASN A 137 6.87 -5.89 -8.49
N THR A 138 6.89 -7.13 -8.01
CA THR A 138 7.02 -8.32 -8.83
C THR A 138 6.02 -9.39 -8.38
N GLY A 139 5.32 -10.00 -9.33
CA GLY A 139 4.38 -11.08 -9.06
C GLY A 139 3.17 -11.10 -9.99
N ASP A 140 2.53 -12.25 -10.09
CA ASP A 140 1.32 -12.40 -10.89
C ASP A 140 0.13 -11.74 -10.19
N GLN A 141 -0.73 -11.09 -10.98
CA GLN A 141 -1.87 -10.30 -10.49
C GLN A 141 -1.47 -9.20 -9.50
N SER A 142 -0.26 -8.66 -9.64
CA SER A 142 0.27 -7.65 -8.73
C SER A 142 0.06 -6.22 -9.26
N ALA A 143 0.21 -5.23 -8.37
CA ALA A 143 0.10 -3.82 -8.72
C ALA A 143 1.29 -2.99 -8.19
N ALA A 144 1.82 -2.09 -9.00
CA ALA A 144 2.73 -1.03 -8.56
C ALA A 144 2.08 0.33 -8.86
N THR A 145 1.83 1.11 -7.82
CA THR A 145 1.16 2.42 -7.92
C THR A 145 2.04 3.50 -7.33
N ASN A 146 2.21 4.60 -8.05
CA ASN A 146 2.91 5.77 -7.54
C ASN A 146 2.16 7.08 -7.82
N THR A 147 2.34 8.07 -6.96
CA THR A 147 1.80 9.41 -7.12
C THR A 147 2.82 10.45 -6.65
N GLY A 148 3.25 11.32 -7.55
CA GLY A 148 4.21 12.40 -7.27
C GLY A 148 4.97 12.84 -8.51
N TYR A 149 5.54 14.05 -8.47
CA TYR A 149 6.38 14.58 -9.54
C TYR A 149 7.70 13.80 -9.65
N ARG A 150 8.15 13.52 -10.88
CA ARG A 150 9.36 12.73 -11.16
C ARG A 150 9.37 11.37 -10.48
N SER A 151 8.23 10.70 -10.47
CA SER A 151 8.09 9.41 -9.79
C SER A 151 8.11 8.25 -10.79
N VAL A 152 8.29 7.03 -10.28
CA VAL A 152 8.31 5.81 -11.11
C VAL A 152 7.40 4.74 -10.50
N ALA A 153 6.61 4.08 -11.34
CA ALA A 153 5.90 2.85 -10.99
C ALA A 153 6.38 1.73 -11.92
N THR A 154 6.92 0.65 -11.36
CA THR A 154 7.45 -0.48 -12.12
C THR A 154 6.81 -1.78 -11.65
N ASN A 155 6.27 -2.56 -12.57
CA ASN A 155 5.75 -3.89 -12.27
C ASN A 155 6.29 -4.96 -13.23
N THR A 156 6.37 -6.20 -12.77
CA THR A 156 6.68 -7.37 -13.58
C THR A 156 5.83 -8.56 -13.13
N GLY A 157 5.06 -9.15 -14.04
CA GLY A 157 4.25 -10.34 -13.77
C GLY A 157 3.09 -10.57 -14.75
N TYR A 158 2.48 -11.74 -14.70
CA TYR A 158 1.29 -12.06 -15.49
C TYR A 158 0.07 -11.31 -14.92
N ARG A 159 -0.71 -10.64 -15.78
CA ARG A 159 -1.88 -9.82 -15.36
C ARG A 159 -1.54 -8.76 -14.31
N SER A 160 -0.37 -8.16 -14.42
CA SER A 160 0.09 -7.12 -13.50
C SER A 160 -0.29 -5.72 -14.00
N VAL A 161 -0.23 -4.73 -13.11
CA VAL A 161 -0.47 -3.32 -13.45
C VAL A 161 0.62 -2.42 -12.87
N ALA A 162 1.13 -1.48 -13.67
CA ALA A 162 1.94 -0.36 -13.22
C ALA A 162 1.20 0.94 -13.50
N THR A 163 0.90 1.71 -12.45
CA THR A 163 0.16 2.97 -12.55
C THR A 163 0.95 4.10 -11.93
N ASN A 164 1.10 5.21 -12.65
CA ASN A 164 1.72 6.41 -12.12
C ASN A 164 0.86 7.65 -12.37
N THR A 165 0.88 8.59 -11.44
CA THR A 165 0.24 9.90 -11.55
C THR A 165 1.22 10.99 -11.09
N GLY A 166 1.66 11.82 -12.04
CA GLY A 166 2.52 12.98 -11.81
C GLY A 166 3.32 13.37 -13.04
N ASP A 167 3.69 14.64 -13.17
CA ASP A 167 4.48 15.10 -14.30
C ASP A 167 5.92 14.57 -14.24
N GLN A 168 6.56 14.43 -15.41
CA GLN A 168 7.91 13.88 -15.57
C GLN A 168 8.08 12.47 -15.00
N SER A 169 7.01 11.69 -15.00
CA SER A 169 6.98 10.38 -14.35
C SER A 169 6.98 9.23 -15.35
N ALA A 170 7.23 8.02 -14.86
CA ALA A 170 7.20 6.81 -15.67
C ALA A 170 6.32 5.71 -15.06
N ALA A 171 5.55 5.02 -15.89
CA ALA A 171 4.88 3.77 -15.56
C ALA A 171 5.43 2.68 -16.50
N THR A 172 6.05 1.65 -15.94
CA THR A 172 6.69 0.57 -16.71
C THR A 172 6.13 -0.77 -16.26
N ASN A 173 5.66 -1.58 -17.21
CA ASN A 173 5.23 -2.93 -16.93
C ASN A 173 5.86 -3.95 -17.88
N THR A 174 6.15 -5.14 -17.36
CA THR A 174 6.63 -6.29 -18.11
C THR A 174 5.79 -7.51 -17.76
N GLY A 175 5.10 -8.07 -18.74
CA GLY A 175 4.31 -9.29 -18.55
C GLY A 175 3.12 -9.38 -19.48
N TYR A 176 2.60 -10.61 -19.61
CA TYR A 176 1.43 -10.92 -20.42
C TYR A 176 0.16 -10.35 -19.79
N TRP A 177 -0.76 -9.86 -20.62
CA TRP A 177 -2.06 -9.33 -20.17
C TRP A 177 -1.93 -8.21 -19.14
N SER A 178 -0.91 -7.37 -19.30
CA SER A 178 -0.52 -6.39 -18.29
C SER A 178 -0.84 -4.97 -18.76
N ALA A 179 -0.87 -4.02 -17.83
CA ALA A 179 -1.11 -2.62 -18.14
C ALA A 179 -0.03 -1.70 -17.55
N ALA A 180 0.42 -0.73 -18.34
CA ALA A 180 1.22 0.39 -17.89
C ALA A 180 0.42 1.68 -18.17
N THR A 181 0.07 2.40 -17.11
CA THR A 181 -0.77 3.60 -17.21
C THR A 181 -0.08 4.76 -16.52
N ASN A 182 0.09 5.87 -17.23
CA ASN A 182 0.65 7.09 -16.67
C ASN A 182 -0.28 8.27 -16.89
N THR A 183 -0.39 9.15 -15.91
CA THR A 183 -1.10 10.42 -16.01
C THR A 183 -0.19 11.55 -15.54
N GLY A 184 0.16 12.47 -16.43
CA GLY A 184 1.04 13.59 -16.17
C GLY A 184 1.76 14.05 -17.43
N ASP A 185 2.17 15.31 -17.44
CA ASP A 185 2.88 15.91 -18.57
C ASP A 185 4.34 15.42 -18.63
N GLN A 186 4.90 15.37 -19.83
CA GLN A 186 6.28 14.91 -20.07
C GLN A 186 6.54 13.51 -19.51
N SER A 187 5.55 12.63 -19.56
CA SER A 187 5.59 11.35 -18.89
C SER A 187 5.67 10.19 -19.90
N ALA A 188 5.99 9.00 -19.41
CA ALA A 188 6.07 7.79 -20.23
C ALA A 188 5.27 6.63 -19.63
N ALA A 189 4.51 5.92 -20.46
CA ALA A 189 3.93 4.63 -20.14
C ALA A 189 4.54 3.57 -21.08
N THR A 190 5.25 2.59 -20.53
CA THR A 190 5.92 1.56 -21.32
C THR A 190 5.46 0.19 -20.89
N ASN A 191 5.00 -0.61 -21.83
CA ASN A 191 4.64 -1.99 -21.57
C ASN A 191 5.35 -2.94 -22.54
N THR A 192 5.82 -4.06 -22.01
CA THR A 192 6.35 -5.18 -22.78
C THR A 192 5.61 -6.46 -22.40
N GLY A 193 5.02 -7.14 -23.38
CA GLY A 193 4.30 -8.40 -23.16
C GLY A 193 3.08 -8.56 -24.08
N TYR A 194 2.65 -9.80 -24.27
CA TYR A 194 1.56 -10.12 -25.19
C TYR A 194 0.19 -9.76 -24.60
N ARG A 195 -0.65 -9.15 -25.43
CA ARG A 195 -1.97 -8.60 -25.09
C ARG A 195 -1.93 -7.60 -23.95
N SER A 196 -0.98 -6.70 -24.02
CA SER A 196 -0.72 -5.71 -22.99
C SER A 196 -1.12 -4.31 -23.44
N VAL A 197 -1.28 -3.41 -22.47
CA VAL A 197 -1.76 -2.04 -22.68
C VAL A 197 -0.72 -1.05 -22.19
N ALA A 198 -0.38 -0.05 -23.00
CA ALA A 198 0.34 1.14 -22.57
C ALA A 198 -0.55 2.36 -22.81
N THR A 199 -0.83 3.14 -21.77
CA THR A 199 -1.71 4.32 -21.87
C THR A 199 -1.08 5.50 -21.17
N ASN A 200 -1.07 6.65 -21.83
CA ASN A 200 -0.58 7.88 -21.24
C ASN A 200 -1.53 9.07 -21.44
N THR A 201 -1.90 9.69 -20.33
CA THR A 201 -2.74 10.88 -20.23
C THR A 201 -1.88 12.08 -19.81
N GLY A 202 -1.49 12.92 -20.77
CA GLY A 202 -0.67 14.11 -20.49
C GLY A 202 -0.04 14.69 -21.74
N TYR A 203 0.34 15.96 -21.70
CA TYR A 203 1.02 16.65 -22.79
C TYR A 203 2.46 16.16 -22.97
N TRP A 204 2.98 16.19 -24.20
CA TRP A 204 4.39 15.86 -24.48
C TRP A 204 4.81 14.47 -23.97
N SER A 205 3.88 13.52 -24.02
CA SER A 205 4.02 12.23 -23.36
C SER A 205 4.12 11.09 -24.37
N ALA A 206 4.57 9.92 -23.91
CA ALA A 206 4.68 8.74 -24.75
C ALA A 206 3.96 7.55 -24.12
N ALA A 207 3.27 6.77 -24.96
CA ALA A 207 2.84 5.42 -24.63
C ALA A 207 3.48 4.45 -25.62
N THR A 208 4.26 3.49 -25.11
CA THR A 208 5.01 2.55 -25.93
C THR A 208 4.66 1.12 -25.55
N ASN A 209 4.29 0.33 -26.54
CA ASN A 209 4.08 -1.10 -26.38
C ASN A 209 4.87 -1.90 -27.41
N THR A 210 5.68 -2.84 -26.95
CA THR A 210 6.52 -3.68 -27.82
C THR A 210 6.02 -5.11 -27.96
N GLY A 211 5.03 -5.52 -27.17
CA GLY A 211 4.51 -6.89 -27.22
C GLY A 211 3.43 -7.10 -28.26
N ASP A 212 3.19 -8.36 -28.60
CA ASP A 212 2.26 -8.79 -29.63
C ASP A 212 0.79 -8.66 -29.20
N GLN A 213 -0.09 -8.35 -30.14
CA GLN A 213 -1.52 -8.11 -29.94
C GLN A 213 -1.80 -7.05 -28.88
N SER A 214 -0.92 -6.05 -28.83
CA SER A 214 -0.93 -5.06 -27.77
C SER A 214 -1.34 -3.69 -28.27
N VAL A 215 -1.61 -2.79 -27.33
CA VAL A 215 -2.11 -1.45 -27.64
C VAL A 215 -1.26 -0.37 -26.99
N ALA A 216 -1.12 0.74 -27.70
CA ALA A 216 -0.53 1.98 -27.20
C ALA A 216 -1.50 3.15 -27.42
N GLU A 217 -1.81 3.90 -26.37
CA GLU A 217 -2.75 5.02 -26.43
C GLU A 217 -2.18 6.27 -25.76
N VAL A 218 -2.31 7.41 -26.43
CA VAL A 218 -2.08 8.73 -25.85
C VAL A 218 -3.25 9.65 -26.09
N SER A 219 -3.64 10.43 -25.07
CA SER A 219 -4.75 11.38 -25.19
C SER A 219 -4.37 12.85 -25.03
N GLY A 220 -3.14 13.15 -24.57
CA GLY A 220 -2.65 14.53 -24.50
C GLY A 220 -2.08 15.03 -25.82
N LYS A 221 -1.98 16.36 -25.96
CA LYS A 221 -1.43 16.99 -27.18
C LYS A 221 0.09 16.82 -27.21
N GLN A 222 0.64 16.78 -28.43
CA GLN A 222 2.08 16.61 -28.67
C GLN A 222 2.63 15.28 -28.12
N SER A 223 1.74 14.32 -27.92
CA SER A 223 2.07 13.00 -27.39
C SER A 223 2.10 11.95 -28.50
N ILE A 224 2.83 10.87 -28.27
CA ILE A 224 3.04 9.81 -29.27
C ILE A 224 2.67 8.43 -28.73
N ALA A 225 1.84 7.70 -29.47
CA ALA A 225 1.55 6.29 -29.23
C ALA A 225 2.39 5.42 -30.17
N VAL A 226 3.10 4.44 -29.63
CA VAL A 226 4.06 3.61 -30.36
C VAL A 226 3.73 2.13 -30.13
N ALA A 227 3.30 1.43 -31.18
CA ALA A 227 2.96 0.01 -31.14
C ALA A 227 3.89 -0.80 -32.08
N LEU A 228 4.77 -1.63 -31.50
CA LEU A 228 5.87 -2.32 -32.22
C LEU A 228 5.75 -3.86 -32.29
N GLY A 229 4.72 -4.43 -31.65
CA GLY A 229 4.47 -5.86 -31.67
C GLY A 229 3.65 -6.33 -32.87
N TRP A 230 3.64 -7.64 -33.10
CA TRP A 230 2.82 -8.27 -34.13
C TRP A 230 1.33 -8.08 -33.83
N GLN A 231 0.53 -7.68 -34.83
CA GLN A 231 -0.90 -7.37 -34.68
C GLN A 231 -1.21 -6.31 -33.60
N SER A 232 -0.27 -5.42 -33.31
CA SER A 232 -0.47 -4.33 -32.36
C SER A 232 -1.09 -3.11 -33.03
N LYS A 233 -1.71 -2.24 -32.22
CA LYS A 233 -2.40 -1.03 -32.69
C LYS A 233 -2.11 0.19 -31.82
N ALA A 234 -2.12 1.36 -32.44
CA ALA A 234 -1.87 2.64 -31.78
C ALA A 234 -3.04 3.61 -31.99
N LYS A 235 -3.32 4.44 -30.98
CA LYS A 235 -4.32 5.51 -31.02
C LYS A 235 -3.77 6.78 -30.39
N ALA A 236 -4.03 7.92 -31.02
CA ALA A 236 -3.66 9.22 -30.50
C ALA A 236 -4.81 10.22 -30.66
N SER A 237 -4.97 11.12 -29.70
CA SER A 237 -5.89 12.26 -29.81
C SER A 237 -5.34 13.37 -30.72
N ILE A 238 -6.15 14.40 -30.96
CA ILE A 238 -5.79 15.54 -31.81
C ILE A 238 -4.47 16.20 -31.41
N ASN A 239 -3.62 16.52 -32.39
CA ASN A 239 -2.23 16.97 -32.22
C ASN A 239 -1.27 15.94 -31.60
N GLY A 240 -1.66 14.67 -31.56
CA GLY A 240 -0.77 13.56 -31.26
C GLY A 240 -0.19 12.94 -32.52
N ALA A 241 0.60 11.87 -32.34
CA ALA A 241 1.14 11.06 -33.41
C ALA A 241 1.09 9.58 -33.06
N ILE A 242 1.13 8.74 -34.10
CA ILE A 242 1.20 7.29 -33.97
C ILE A 242 2.44 6.75 -34.69
N VAL A 243 2.96 5.63 -34.18
CA VAL A 243 3.94 4.77 -34.85
C VAL A 243 3.40 3.35 -34.83
N CYS A 244 3.27 2.74 -36.00
CA CYS A 244 2.81 1.37 -36.17
C CYS A 244 3.82 0.57 -36.98
N VAL A 245 3.78 -0.75 -36.82
CA VAL A 245 4.58 -1.70 -37.59
C VAL A 245 3.72 -2.79 -38.19
N TYR A 246 4.17 -3.33 -39.32
CA TYR A 246 3.68 -4.61 -39.85
C TYR A 246 4.79 -5.66 -39.74
N ARG A 247 4.43 -6.82 -39.21
CA ARG A 247 5.28 -8.01 -39.15
C ARG A 247 4.61 -9.17 -39.87
N ASN A 248 5.38 -9.95 -40.63
CA ASN A 248 4.86 -11.14 -41.31
C ASN A 248 4.60 -12.30 -40.31
N HIS A 249 4.18 -13.46 -40.83
CA HIS A 249 3.87 -14.64 -40.03
C HIS A 249 5.08 -15.24 -39.31
N ASP A 250 6.29 -14.97 -39.79
CA ASP A 250 7.56 -15.38 -39.17
C ASP A 250 8.06 -14.36 -38.12
N GLY A 251 7.33 -13.25 -37.92
CA GLY A 251 7.66 -12.18 -36.98
C GLY A 251 8.66 -11.15 -37.51
N GLU A 252 9.07 -11.25 -38.78
CA GLU A 252 10.01 -10.31 -39.40
C GLU A 252 9.37 -8.93 -39.53
N LEU A 253 10.12 -7.88 -39.19
CA LEU A 253 9.68 -6.50 -39.36
C LEU A 253 9.75 -6.13 -40.84
N ILE A 254 8.59 -5.91 -41.47
CA ILE A 254 8.51 -5.55 -42.88
C ILE A 254 8.33 -4.04 -43.04
N HIS A 255 7.41 -3.45 -42.27
CA HIS A 255 7.10 -2.01 -42.37
C HIS A 255 7.11 -1.33 -41.02
N ILE A 256 7.55 -0.08 -41.00
CA ILE A 256 7.36 0.86 -39.90
C ILE A 256 6.95 2.21 -40.51
N LYS A 257 5.87 2.79 -40.00
CA LYS A 257 5.42 4.13 -40.41
C LYS A 257 5.02 4.94 -39.19
N ALA A 258 5.22 6.25 -39.30
CA ALA A 258 4.81 7.24 -38.33
C ALA A 258 3.96 8.31 -39.02
N SER A 259 2.95 8.82 -38.33
CA SER A 259 2.15 9.93 -38.84
C SER A 259 1.51 10.71 -37.70
N LYS A 260 1.38 12.03 -37.88
CA LYS A 260 0.62 12.89 -36.98
C LYS A 260 -0.87 12.74 -37.27
N VAL A 261 -1.67 12.87 -36.22
CA VAL A 261 -3.12 12.97 -36.35
C VAL A 261 -3.47 14.20 -37.19
N GLY A 262 -4.29 14.02 -38.22
CA GLY A 262 -4.64 15.03 -39.22
C GLY A 262 -3.80 14.98 -40.51
N GLU A 263 -2.73 14.18 -40.55
CA GLU A 263 -1.92 13.91 -41.74
C GLU A 263 -2.17 12.47 -42.22
N ASN A 264 -1.88 12.16 -43.50
CA ASN A 264 -1.99 10.81 -44.08
C ASN A 264 -3.31 10.08 -43.78
N ASN A 265 -4.43 10.81 -43.71
CA ASN A 265 -5.76 10.31 -43.34
C ASN A 265 -5.89 9.72 -41.92
N ILE A 266 -4.95 10.00 -41.01
CA ILE A 266 -5.04 9.57 -39.61
C ILE A 266 -6.03 10.45 -38.86
N LYS A 267 -7.16 9.86 -38.49
CA LYS A 267 -8.19 10.47 -37.65
C LYS A 267 -7.80 10.43 -36.18
N ALA A 268 -8.23 11.45 -35.43
CA ALA A 268 -8.09 11.45 -33.97
C ALA A 268 -8.90 10.31 -33.34
N ASP A 269 -8.42 9.83 -32.19
CA ASP A 269 -9.14 8.87 -31.33
C ASP A 269 -9.60 7.59 -32.06
N THR A 270 -8.85 7.21 -33.09
CA THR A 270 -9.09 6.03 -33.91
C THR A 270 -7.89 5.10 -33.83
N TRP A 271 -8.13 3.80 -33.72
CA TRP A 271 -7.06 2.81 -33.70
C TRP A 271 -6.54 2.52 -35.09
N TYR A 272 -5.22 2.49 -35.24
CA TYR A 272 -4.56 2.12 -36.48
C TYR A 272 -3.54 1.00 -36.28
N THR A 273 -3.36 0.21 -37.33
CA THR A 273 -2.23 -0.70 -37.54
C THR A 273 -1.70 -0.53 -38.97
N LEU A 274 -0.67 -1.29 -39.36
CA LEU A 274 -0.21 -1.37 -40.74
C LEU A 274 -0.64 -2.68 -41.40
N ASP A 275 -1.01 -2.62 -42.68
CA ASP A 275 -1.22 -3.80 -43.51
C ASP A 275 0.09 -4.33 -44.15
N GLU A 276 -0.04 -5.36 -44.98
CA GLU A 276 1.09 -6.04 -45.63
C GLU A 276 1.85 -5.19 -46.66
N ILE A 277 1.21 -4.15 -47.21
CA ILE A 277 1.85 -3.18 -48.11
C ILE A 277 2.36 -1.95 -47.35
N GLY A 278 2.12 -1.89 -46.04
CA GLY A 278 2.58 -0.87 -45.12
C GLY A 278 1.66 0.33 -45.03
N GLU A 279 0.43 0.27 -45.51
CA GLU A 279 -0.56 1.36 -45.37
C GLU A 279 -1.26 1.31 -44.00
N PHE A 280 -1.67 2.48 -43.51
CA PHE A 280 -2.42 2.57 -42.26
C PHE A 280 -3.85 2.07 -42.46
N VAL A 281 -4.30 1.19 -41.56
CA VAL A 281 -5.65 0.62 -41.57
C VAL A 281 -6.36 0.90 -40.25
N GLU A 282 -7.58 1.41 -40.32
CA GLU A 282 -8.46 1.60 -39.15
C GLU A 282 -8.88 0.24 -38.57
N VAL A 283 -8.73 0.10 -37.25
CA VAL A 283 -9.15 -1.09 -36.49
C VAL A 283 -10.39 -0.72 -35.68
N LYS A 284 -11.45 -1.50 -35.80
CA LYS A 284 -12.68 -1.29 -35.00
C LYS A 284 -12.44 -1.71 -33.55
N ASP A 285 -13.17 -1.08 -32.64
CA ASP A 285 -13.30 -1.58 -31.27
C ASP A 285 -14.18 -2.83 -31.30
N ASP A 286 -13.64 -3.96 -30.84
CA ASP A 286 -14.39 -5.19 -30.55
C ASP A 286 -14.87 -5.17 -29.08
#